data_AF-A0A2V8B967-F1
#
_entry.id   AF-A0A2V8B967-F1
#
_cell.length_a   1.000
_cell.length_b   1.000
_cell.length_c   1.000
_cell.angle_alpha   90.00
_cell.angle_beta   90.00
_cell.angle_gamma   90.00
#
_symmetry.space_group_name_H-M   'P 1'
#
loop_
_entity.id
_entity.type
_entity.pdbx_description
1 polymer ?
#
loop_
_entity_poly.entity_id
_entity_poly.type
_entity_poly.pdbx_seq_one_letter_code
_entity_poly.pdbx_strand_id
1 'polypeptide(L)' 'MASGIQISPSADPEQVLAAARLMEKYADTPMDFADATLVLLADDLGVLDVLTLDRRGFSAYRTAKGKAFRLVLS' A
#
# COMPACT_ATOMS: atom_id res chain seq x y z
N MET A 1 21.81 -12.79 -0.19
CA MET A 1 20.61 -12.21 0.46
C MET A 1 19.67 -13.36 0.75
N ALA A 2 19.12 -13.47 1.96
CA ALA A 2 18.15 -14.51 2.23
C ALA A 2 16.88 -14.19 1.42
N SER A 3 16.54 -15.05 0.46
CA SER A 3 15.20 -15.09 -0.12
C SER A 3 14.26 -15.54 0.98
N GLY A 4 13.25 -14.74 1.28
CA GLY A 4 12.28 -15.04 2.32
C GLY A 4 10.95 -14.39 2.01
N ILE A 5 9.87 -15.09 2.36
CA ILE A 5 8.51 -14.54 2.34
C ILE A 5 8.16 -14.26 3.80
N GLN A 6 7.75 -13.03 4.08
CA GLN A 6 7.17 -12.66 5.37
C GLN A 6 5.65 -12.52 5.20
N ILE A 7 4.90 -13.19 6.06
CA ILE A 7 3.45 -13.05 6.14
C ILE A 7 3.17 -12.07 7.26
N SER A 8 2.58 -10.92 6.91
CA SER A 8 2.04 -9.98 7.90
C SER A 8 0.52 -10.17 7.97
N PRO A 9 -0.06 -10.32 9.17
CA PRO A 9 -1.51 -10.34 9.33
C PRO A 9 -2.08 -9.00 8.88
N SER A 10 -3.15 -9.05 8.10
CA SER A 10 -3.95 -7.89 7.75
C SER A 10 -5.41 -8.12 8.13
N ALA A 11 -6.19 -7.04 8.16
CA ALA A 11 -7.64 -7.06 8.33
C ALA A 11 -8.18 -7.33 9.76
N ASP A 12 -7.45 -6.93 10.80
CA ASP A 12 -8.13 -6.64 12.08
C ASP A 12 -9.11 -5.44 11.91
N PRO A 13 -10.07 -5.22 12.83
CA PRO A 13 -11.07 -4.17 12.67
C PRO A 13 -10.49 -2.77 12.45
N GLU A 14 -9.36 -2.43 13.08
CA GLU A 14 -8.72 -1.12 12.91
C GLU A 14 -8.10 -0.98 11.52
N GLN A 15 -7.42 -2.04 11.04
CA GLN A 15 -6.86 -2.08 9.69
C GLN A 15 -7.93 -2.04 8.61
N VAL A 16 -9.07 -2.72 8.80
CA VAL A 16 -10.20 -2.67 7.86
C VAL A 16 -10.75 -1.25 7.77
N LEU A 17 -10.92 -0.57 8.91
CA LEU A 17 -11.35 0.84 8.94
C LEU A 17 -10.32 1.76 8.27
N ALA A 18 -9.03 1.54 8.51
CA ALA A 18 -7.96 2.31 7.89
C ALA A 18 -7.94 2.11 6.35
N ALA A 19 -8.12 0.88 5.88
CA ALA A 19 -8.19 0.56 4.47
C ALA A 19 -9.41 1.22 3.81
N ALA A 20 -10.59 1.16 4.45
CA ALA A 20 -11.79 1.82 3.94
C ALA A 20 -11.60 3.34 3.80
N ARG A 21 -10.90 3.99 4.74
CA ARG A 21 -10.56 5.43 4.64
C ARG A 21 -9.61 5.73 3.48
N LEU A 22 -8.66 4.85 3.20
CA LEU A 22 -7.78 5.01 2.04
C LEU A 22 -8.55 4.83 0.72
N MET A 23 -9.44 3.85 0.66
CA MET A 23 -10.31 3.66 -0.51
C MET A 23 -11.20 4.88 -0.76
N GLU A 24 -11.76 5.47 0.29
CA GLU A 24 -12.53 6.73 0.20
C GLU A 24 -11.64 7.90 -0.28
N LYS A 25 -10.44 8.06 0.29
CA LYS A 25 -9.47 9.09 -0.10
C LYS A 25 -9.06 8.99 -1.57
N TYR A 26 -8.95 7.78 -2.10
CA TYR A 26 -8.50 7.51 -3.46
C TYR A 26 -9.64 7.10 -4.40
N ALA A 27 -10.88 7.48 -4.11
CA ALA A 27 -12.04 7.13 -4.94
C ALA A 27 -11.89 7.55 -6.42
N ASP A 28 -11.18 8.66 -6.69
CA ASP A 28 -10.93 9.17 -8.05
C ASP A 28 -9.85 8.38 -8.82
N THR A 29 -9.00 7.62 -8.12
CA THR A 29 -8.03 6.67 -8.69
C THR A 29 -8.26 5.34 -7.99
N PRO A 30 -9.31 4.60 -8.42
CA PRO A 30 -9.94 3.57 -7.60
C PRO A 30 -8.91 2.66 -6.95
N MET A 31 -8.82 2.76 -5.62
CA MET A 31 -8.00 1.90 -4.78
C MET A 31 -8.86 0.75 -4.31
N ASP A 32 -8.38 -0.47 -4.47
CA ASP A 32 -9.04 -1.64 -3.89
C ASP A 32 -8.52 -1.96 -2.49
N PHE A 33 -9.14 -2.96 -1.85
CA PHE A 33 -8.74 -3.36 -0.50
C PHE A 33 -7.30 -3.91 -0.47
N ALA A 34 -6.84 -4.60 -1.52
CA ALA A 34 -5.50 -5.16 -1.56
C ALA A 34 -4.46 -4.04 -1.60
N ASP A 35 -4.64 -3.05 -2.48
CA ASP A 35 -3.77 -1.87 -2.56
C ASP A 35 -3.73 -1.10 -1.25
N ALA A 36 -4.89 -0.90 -0.61
CA ALA A 36 -4.96 -0.23 0.69
C ALA A 36 -4.15 -0.98 1.75
N THR A 37 -4.23 -2.31 1.82
CA THR A 37 -3.43 -3.10 2.76
C THR A 37 -1.93 -3.03 2.47
N LEU A 38 -1.52 -2.92 1.19
CA LEU A 38 -0.11 -2.74 0.83
C LEU A 38 0.41 -1.36 1.24
N VAL A 39 -0.39 -0.30 1.08
CA VAL A 39 -0.03 1.05 1.54
C VAL A 39 0.14 1.08 3.06
N LEU A 40 -0.80 0.48 3.81
CA LEU A 40 -0.72 0.39 5.27
C LEU A 40 0.48 -0.42 5.74
N LEU A 41 0.73 -1.58 5.12
CA LEU A 41 1.89 -2.41 5.44
C LEU A 41 3.21 -1.68 5.15
N ALA A 42 3.27 -0.95 4.04
CA ALA A 42 4.46 -0.18 3.68
C ALA A 42 4.72 0.97 4.68
N ASP A 43 3.67 1.59 5.21
CA ASP A 43 3.77 2.57 6.30
C ASP A 43 4.34 1.96 7.58
N ASP A 44 3.81 0.81 8.00
CA ASP A 44 4.23 0.10 9.20
C ASP A 44 5.69 -0.35 9.12
N LEU A 45 6.12 -0.83 7.94
CA LEU A 45 7.48 -1.28 7.69
C LEU A 45 8.46 -0.14 7.35
N GLY A 46 7.96 1.07 7.07
CA GLY A 46 8.77 2.18 6.58
C GLY A 46 9.40 1.93 5.20
N VAL A 47 8.78 1.08 4.38
CA VAL A 47 9.25 0.68 3.04
C VAL A 47 8.57 1.55 1.99
N LEU A 48 9.34 2.05 1.01
CA LEU A 48 8.81 2.81 -0.12
C LEU A 48 8.93 2.08 -1.46
N ASP A 49 9.63 0.95 -1.49
CA ASP A 49 9.81 0.16 -2.70
C ASP A 49 8.63 -0.76 -2.92
N VAL A 50 8.00 -0.63 -4.09
CA VAL A 50 6.88 -1.47 -4.49
C VAL A 50 7.17 -2.07 -5.86
N LEU A 51 7.03 -3.38 -5.94
CA LEU A 51 7.00 -4.13 -7.18
C LEU A 51 5.53 -4.34 -7.56
N THR A 52 5.05 -3.67 -8.60
CA THR A 52 3.65 -3.79 -9.05
C THR A 52 3.53 -3.59 -10.56
N LEU A 53 2.50 -4.20 -11.15
CA LEU A 53 2.07 -3.91 -12.52
C LEU A 53 1.09 -2.72 -12.56
N ASP A 54 0.38 -2.44 -11.46
CA ASP A 54 -0.46 -1.25 -11.36
C ASP A 54 0.38 -0.01 -11.06
N ARG A 55 1.05 0.47 -12.10
CA ARG A 55 1.87 1.68 -12.02
C ARG A 55 1.01 2.92 -11.77
N ARG A 56 -0.24 2.95 -12.25
CA ARG A 56 -1.11 4.13 -12.16
C ARG A 56 -1.55 4.35 -10.72
N GLY A 57 -2.03 3.31 -10.03
CA GLY A 57 -2.43 3.40 -8.63
C GLY A 57 -1.26 3.78 -7.73
N PHE A 58 -0.20 2.98 -7.71
CA PHE A 58 0.95 3.22 -6.80
C PHE A 58 1.74 4.51 -7.11
N SER A 59 1.64 5.08 -8.32
CA SER A 59 2.17 6.42 -8.59
C SER A 59 1.34 7.54 -7.94
N ALA A 60 0.06 7.31 -7.68
CA ALA A 60 -0.86 8.25 -7.03
C ALA A 60 -0.91 8.07 -5.50
N TYR A 61 -0.79 6.82 -5.02
CA TYR A 61 -0.89 6.51 -3.59
C TYR A 61 0.28 7.09 -2.80
N ARG A 62 0.01 7.43 -1.53
CA ARG A 62 0.97 8.03 -0.62
C ARG A 62 0.86 7.38 0.75
N THR A 63 2.01 7.22 1.39
CA THR A 63 2.14 6.94 2.83
C THR A 63 1.34 7.95 3.68
N ALA A 64 1.05 7.63 4.94
CA ALA A 64 0.41 8.55 5.89
C ALA A 64 1.20 9.86 6.06
N LYS A 65 2.53 9.81 5.87
CA LYS A 65 3.43 10.99 5.88
C LYS A 65 3.54 11.70 4.53
N GLY A 66 2.74 11.33 3.53
CA GLY A 66 2.70 11.99 2.22
C GLY A 66 3.84 11.63 1.26
N LYS A 67 4.69 10.65 1.59
CA LYS A 67 5.76 10.17 0.70
C LYS A 67 5.21 9.31 -0.43
N ALA A 68 5.79 9.46 -1.62
CA ALA A 68 5.52 8.64 -2.79
C ALA A 68 6.28 7.30 -2.76
N PHE A 69 5.73 6.29 -3.42
CA PHE A 69 6.37 4.99 -3.61
C PHE A 69 7.35 5.01 -4.78
N ARG A 70 8.41 4.21 -4.67
CA ARG A 70 9.37 3.92 -5.74
C ARG A 70 8.97 2.62 -6.42
N LEU A 71 8.56 2.70 -7.68
CA LEU A 71 8.24 1.53 -8.50
C LEU A 71 9.54 0.88 -9.00
N VAL A 72 9.80 -0.35 -8.55
CA VAL A 72 11.07 -1.05 -8.87
C VAL A 72 10.98 -1.95 -10.11
N LEU A 73 9.78 -2.15 -10.66
CA LEU A 73 9.60 -2.81 -11.95
C LEU A 73 9.94 -1.80 -13.07
N SER A 74 11.04 -2.02 -13.77
CA SER A 74 11.46 -1.23 -14.95
C SER A 74 10.74 -1.66 -16.21
#